data_AF-A0A9E2JCV3-F1
#
_entry.id   AF-A0A9E2JCV3-F1
#
_cell.length_a   1.000
_cell.length_b   1.000
_cell.length_c   1.000
_cell.angle_alpha   90.00
_cell.angle_beta   90.00
_cell.angle_gamma   90.00
#
_symmetry.space_group_name_H-M   'P 1'
#
loop_
_entity.id
_entity.type
_entity.pdbx_description
1 polymer ?
#
loop_
_entity_poly.entity_id
_entity_poly.type
_entity_poly.pdbx_seq_one_letter_code
_entity_poly.pdbx_strand_id
1 'polypeptide(L)'
;MKIAIVGAGVLGTIFGSLFSEKGFEVTLIEVIEERVRLIEREGLWLQWPDGERSNFRMTITSDVGSVGVKDLVMVAVKGYHTRSAIESARPMIGDETVVLSVQNGLGNLEVIAETVGPERVIGGITAHSGMPVSMNEVRYVGGLGPLLVIGPYDGVSRPGFENIVRRFQDVGLDVHPTLDINGAIWKKLIANVSSNVVAALTGLTGGIAVKHEETVKIIGALSRELAQVARAKGIDFPELDDPLAFSLKAFGSTKDNRVSMLQDVEAGRPTEIGNLNEVIVSEGRRLDIPTPYNEAVSWLARGLEERNRHKLAVEEIASEPDAVRDAIKKEDLPALRRALEDSPLARALSIKYTEFEPGRVAARLPGGSQLPNFLGYTHTGALFTLAEQTMAAVANSLGLVGLPLNCDMQFLKAADPTREVVALARVIDTQGRIARVSVELTQKGEDVMRVTEMVFLRS
;
A
#
# COMPACT_ATOMS: atom_id res chain seq x y z
N MET A 1 16.55 2.88 28.39
CA MET A 1 17.16 3.39 27.15
C MET A 1 16.07 4.05 26.34
N LYS A 2 16.31 5.26 25.86
CA LYS A 2 15.39 6.07 25.05
C LYS A 2 15.71 5.87 23.57
N ILE A 3 14.73 5.46 22.79
CA ILE A 3 14.89 5.11 21.38
C ILE A 3 13.95 5.97 20.55
N ALA A 4 14.48 6.68 19.56
CA ALA A 4 13.67 7.20 18.47
C ALA A 4 13.75 6.27 17.26
N ILE A 5 12.62 5.99 16.62
CA ILE A 5 12.55 5.22 15.39
C ILE A 5 12.05 6.15 14.29
N VAL A 6 12.93 6.47 13.33
CA VAL A 6 12.63 7.35 12.20
C VAL A 6 12.01 6.53 11.07
N GLY A 7 10.70 6.71 10.88
CA GLY A 7 9.87 5.99 9.93
C GLY A 7 9.01 4.93 10.60
N ALA A 8 7.70 5.14 10.68
CA ALA A 8 6.74 4.21 11.29
C ALA A 8 6.15 3.19 10.29
N GLY A 9 6.90 2.83 9.23
CA GLY A 9 6.52 1.79 8.27
C GLY A 9 6.54 0.37 8.86
N VAL A 10 6.63 -0.67 8.02
CA VAL A 10 6.60 -2.08 8.47
C VAL A 10 7.71 -2.39 9.48
N LEU A 11 8.97 -2.11 9.14
CA LEU A 11 10.10 -2.37 10.04
C LEU A 11 10.06 -1.48 11.28
N GLY A 12 9.75 -0.19 11.13
CA GLY A 12 9.60 0.72 12.26
C GLY A 12 8.51 0.27 13.24
N THR A 13 7.41 -0.27 12.71
CA THR A 13 6.32 -0.84 13.52
C THR A 13 6.77 -2.10 14.26
N ILE A 14 7.46 -3.03 13.58
CA ILE A 14 7.95 -4.26 14.21
C ILE A 14 8.95 -3.94 15.32
N PHE A 15 9.99 -3.14 15.03
CA PHE A 15 10.98 -2.76 16.03
C PHE A 15 10.40 -1.89 17.15
N GLY A 16 9.48 -0.97 16.83
CA GLY A 16 8.80 -0.16 17.84
C GLY A 16 8.01 -1.03 18.83
N SER A 17 7.27 -2.00 18.33
CA SER A 17 6.54 -2.98 19.14
C SER A 17 7.49 -3.83 19.99
N LEU A 18 8.53 -4.42 19.38
CA LEU A 18 9.50 -5.26 20.09
C LEU A 18 10.26 -4.48 21.18
N PHE A 19 10.71 -3.25 20.88
CA PHE A 19 11.40 -2.42 21.86
C PHE A 19 10.47 -1.97 23.00
N SER A 20 9.22 -1.62 22.67
CA SER A 20 8.20 -1.28 23.67
C SER A 20 7.88 -2.47 24.57
N GLU A 21 7.77 -3.67 24.02
CA GLU A 21 7.52 -4.91 24.77
C GLU A 21 8.65 -5.20 25.77
N LYS A 22 9.89 -4.89 25.40
CA LYS A 22 11.08 -5.02 26.26
C LYS A 22 11.28 -3.86 27.25
N GLY A 23 10.32 -2.93 27.33
CA GLY A 23 10.34 -1.84 28.31
C GLY A 23 11.27 -0.67 27.95
N PHE A 24 11.70 -0.55 26.68
CA PHE A 24 12.39 0.66 26.23
C PHE A 24 11.41 1.83 26.05
N GLU A 25 11.91 3.05 26.24
CA GLU A 25 11.13 4.27 26.00
C GLU A 25 11.20 4.60 24.50
N VAL A 26 10.17 4.22 23.74
CA VAL A 26 10.13 4.35 22.28
C VAL A 26 9.36 5.60 21.86
N THR A 27 9.94 6.37 20.93
CA THR A 27 9.27 7.43 20.17
C THR A 27 9.32 7.09 18.68
N LEU A 28 8.15 6.91 18.05
CA LEU A 28 8.04 6.75 16.60
C LEU A 28 7.96 8.12 15.92
N ILE A 29 8.69 8.27 14.81
CA ILE A 29 8.62 9.45 13.97
C ILE A 29 7.92 9.09 12.66
N GLU A 30 6.85 9.79 12.35
CA GLU A 30 6.03 9.57 11.16
C GLU A 30 5.65 10.93 10.55
N VAL A 31 5.78 11.05 9.23
CA VAL A 31 5.49 12.28 8.50
C VAL A 31 4.03 12.36 8.05
N ILE A 32 3.35 11.22 7.96
CA ILE A 32 1.94 11.15 7.61
C ILE A 32 1.09 11.46 8.85
N GLU A 33 0.67 12.72 8.97
CA GLU A 33 -0.16 13.27 10.05
C GLU A 33 -1.42 12.44 10.38
N GLU A 34 -2.08 11.89 9.37
CA GLU A 34 -3.24 11.02 9.57
C GLU A 34 -2.87 9.73 10.32
N ARG A 35 -1.72 9.14 9.98
CA ARG A 35 -1.18 7.94 10.62
C ARG A 35 -0.75 8.24 12.05
N VAL A 36 -0.12 9.40 12.30
CA VAL A 36 0.19 9.88 13.66
C VAL A 36 -1.08 9.90 14.51
N ARG A 37 -2.10 10.66 14.10
CA ARG A 37 -3.38 10.78 14.84
C ARG A 37 -4.07 9.44 15.06
N LEU A 38 -4.02 8.54 14.07
CA LEU A 38 -4.60 7.21 14.17
C LEU A 38 -3.88 6.37 15.24
N ILE A 39 -2.55 6.31 15.19
CA ILE A 39 -1.75 5.53 16.13
C ILE A 39 -1.82 6.13 17.55
N GLU A 40 -1.86 7.47 17.69
CA GLU A 40 -2.09 8.11 19.00
C GLU A 40 -3.43 7.67 19.60
N ARG A 41 -4.50 7.68 18.80
CA ARG A 41 -5.86 7.34 19.25
C ARG A 41 -6.03 5.85 19.53
N GLU A 42 -5.55 4.99 18.65
CA GLU A 42 -5.89 3.56 18.63
C GLU A 42 -4.72 2.63 19.00
N GLY A 43 -3.51 3.18 19.12
CA GLY A 43 -2.29 2.40 19.27
C GLY A 43 -1.82 1.76 17.97
N LEU A 44 -0.68 1.09 18.06
CA LEU A 44 -0.06 0.35 16.98
C LEU A 44 -0.34 -1.14 17.16
N TRP A 45 -0.85 -1.79 16.12
CA TRP A 45 -1.25 -3.19 16.16
C TRP A 45 -0.26 -4.10 15.44
N LEU A 46 0.03 -5.23 16.05
CA LEU A 46 0.84 -6.30 15.46
C LEU A 46 0.05 -7.61 15.48
N GLN A 47 -0.15 -8.22 14.32
CA GLN A 47 -0.67 -9.59 14.20
C GLN A 47 0.50 -10.57 14.18
N TRP A 48 0.53 -11.52 15.08
CA TRP A 48 1.57 -12.53 15.21
C TRP A 48 1.27 -13.77 14.33
N PRO A 49 2.29 -14.60 14.00
CA PRO A 49 2.12 -15.78 13.17
C PRO A 49 1.15 -16.83 13.73
N ASP A 50 0.96 -16.87 15.05
CA ASP A 50 0.01 -17.75 15.74
C ASP A 50 -1.44 -17.22 15.72
N GLY A 51 -1.65 -16.04 15.13
CA GLY A 51 -2.94 -15.36 15.06
C GLY A 51 -3.23 -14.45 16.26
N GLU A 52 -2.35 -14.39 17.27
CA GLU A 52 -2.47 -13.41 18.35
C GLU A 52 -2.35 -11.99 17.79
N ARG A 53 -3.03 -11.04 18.44
CA ARG A 53 -2.98 -9.63 18.08
C ARG A 53 -2.66 -8.80 19.31
N SER A 54 -1.57 -8.02 19.26
CA SER A 54 -1.15 -7.15 20.37
C SER A 54 -1.26 -5.67 19.98
N ASN A 55 -1.64 -4.84 20.95
CA ASN A 55 -1.67 -3.37 20.81
C ASN A 55 -0.55 -2.75 21.62
N PHE A 56 0.20 -1.85 21.01
CA PHE A 56 1.28 -1.11 21.63
C PHE A 56 0.94 0.37 21.66
N ARG A 57 0.96 0.94 22.86
CA ARG A 57 0.82 2.38 23.10
C ARG A 57 2.20 2.95 23.32
N MET A 58 2.67 3.75 22.36
CA MET A 58 3.96 4.45 22.44
C MET A 58 3.81 5.86 21.88
N THR A 59 4.77 6.72 22.19
CA THR A 59 4.78 8.09 21.66
C THR A 59 5.01 8.03 20.16
N ILE A 60 4.20 8.73 19.38
CA ILE A 60 4.39 8.94 17.95
C ILE A 60 4.20 10.43 17.63
N THR A 61 5.04 11.00 16.77
CA THR A 61 4.91 12.41 16.39
C THR A 61 5.51 12.67 15.01
N SER A 62 5.03 13.71 14.34
CA SER A 62 5.66 14.34 13.17
C SER A 62 6.59 15.49 13.57
N ASP A 63 6.41 16.07 14.76
CA ASP A 63 7.25 17.14 15.31
C ASP A 63 8.50 16.57 15.96
N VAL A 64 9.58 16.46 15.17
CA VAL A 64 10.90 16.03 15.65
C VAL A 64 11.54 17.00 16.65
N GLY A 65 11.12 18.27 16.68
CA GLY A 65 11.73 19.30 17.53
C GLY A 65 11.42 19.13 19.02
N SER A 66 10.27 18.55 19.35
CA SER A 66 9.83 18.31 20.74
C SER A 66 10.31 16.99 21.34
N VAL A 67 10.94 16.12 20.55
CA VAL A 67 11.29 14.75 20.94
C VAL A 67 12.49 14.68 21.89
N GLY A 68 13.44 15.61 21.72
CA GLY A 68 14.70 15.69 22.47
C GLY A 68 15.69 14.56 22.18
N VAL A 69 16.90 14.69 22.76
CA VAL A 69 18.03 13.76 22.57
C VAL A 69 17.69 12.34 23.05
N LYS A 70 18.11 11.33 22.29
CA LYS A 70 17.90 9.90 22.56
C LYS A 70 19.22 9.15 22.73
N ASP A 71 19.16 7.97 23.34
CA ASP A 71 20.32 7.07 23.43
C ASP A 71 20.58 6.40 22.06
N LEU A 72 19.50 6.06 21.36
CA LEU A 72 19.52 5.41 20.05
C LEU A 72 18.53 6.08 19.11
N VAL A 73 18.97 6.39 17.89
CA VAL A 73 18.11 6.76 16.76
C VAL A 73 18.17 5.64 15.73
N MET A 74 17.06 4.94 15.51
CA MET A 74 16.96 3.89 14.50
C MET A 74 16.33 4.42 13.22
N VAL A 75 16.99 4.29 12.08
CA VAL A 75 16.48 4.70 10.76
C VAL A 75 15.85 3.50 10.07
N ALA A 76 14.54 3.59 9.81
CA ALA A 76 13.73 2.52 9.21
C ALA A 76 12.86 3.01 8.02
N VAL A 77 13.16 4.20 7.48
CA VAL A 77 12.55 4.69 6.24
C VAL A 77 13.07 3.92 5.01
N LYS A 78 12.38 4.06 3.87
CA LYS A 78 12.89 3.56 2.58
C LYS A 78 14.16 4.33 2.19
N GLY A 79 15.10 3.66 1.50
CA GLY A 79 16.44 4.21 1.23
C GLY A 79 16.45 5.55 0.49
N TYR A 80 15.45 5.83 -0.36
CA TYR A 80 15.28 7.12 -1.03
C TYR A 80 14.92 8.29 -0.09
N HIS A 81 14.61 8.03 1.18
CA HIS A 81 14.36 9.03 2.22
C HIS A 81 15.47 9.14 3.26
N THR A 82 16.57 8.38 3.13
CA THR A 82 17.63 8.34 4.17
C THR A 82 18.19 9.72 4.49
N ARG A 83 18.53 10.53 3.48
CA ARG A 83 19.10 11.87 3.68
C ARG A 83 18.14 12.79 4.43
N SER A 84 16.90 12.93 3.96
CA SER A 84 15.91 13.78 4.61
C SER A 84 15.55 13.30 6.02
N ALA A 85 15.54 11.99 6.24
CA ALA A 85 15.25 11.39 7.55
C ALA A 85 16.36 11.64 8.58
N ILE A 86 17.65 11.52 8.20
CA ILE A 86 18.74 11.77 9.14
C ILE A 86 18.93 13.27 9.40
N GLU A 87 18.69 14.12 8.41
CA GLU A 87 18.73 15.58 8.56
C GLU A 87 17.62 16.08 9.50
N SER A 88 16.40 15.55 9.39
CA SER A 88 15.30 15.89 10.31
C SER A 88 15.51 15.31 11.71
N ALA A 89 16.27 14.21 11.84
CA ALA A 89 16.54 13.57 13.11
C ALA A 89 17.54 14.30 14.01
N ARG A 90 18.22 15.35 13.52
CA ARG A 90 19.25 16.10 14.26
C ARG A 90 18.86 16.50 15.69
N PRO A 91 17.63 16.97 16.00
CA PRO A 91 17.25 17.33 17.38
C PRO A 91 17.28 16.15 18.36
N MET A 92 17.27 14.91 17.86
CA MET A 92 17.31 13.69 18.65
C MET A 92 18.73 13.13 18.85
N ILE A 93 19.74 13.74 18.23
CA ILE A 93 21.12 13.25 18.19
C ILE A 93 22.01 14.19 19.01
N GLY A 94 22.44 13.70 20.18
CA GLY A 94 23.47 14.31 21.03
C GLY A 94 24.81 13.63 20.89
N ASP A 95 25.78 14.02 21.72
CA ASP A 95 27.18 13.58 21.61
C ASP A 95 27.34 12.06 21.75
N GLU A 96 26.57 11.44 22.64
CA GLU A 96 26.58 10.01 22.96
C GLU A 96 25.51 9.20 22.18
N THR A 97 24.73 9.85 21.33
CA THR A 97 23.65 9.18 20.59
C THR A 97 24.25 8.29 19.49
N VAL A 98 23.79 7.05 19.45
CA VAL A 98 24.14 6.11 18.39
C VAL A 98 23.04 6.08 17.33
N VAL A 99 23.42 5.96 16.06
CA VAL A 99 22.48 5.87 14.94
C VAL A 99 22.54 4.48 14.30
N LEU A 100 21.44 3.74 14.35
CA LEU A 100 21.30 2.40 13.77
C LEU A 100 20.46 2.46 12.50
N SER A 101 20.97 2.02 11.35
CA SER A 101 20.14 1.79 10.17
C SER A 101 19.82 0.30 10.01
N VAL A 102 18.55 -0.02 9.78
CA VAL A 102 18.08 -1.38 9.44
C VAL A 102 17.57 -1.47 7.99
N GLN A 103 17.91 -0.46 7.19
CA GLN A 103 17.40 -0.28 5.83
C GLN A 103 18.03 -1.30 4.86
N ASN A 104 17.28 -1.68 3.84
CA ASN A 104 17.81 -2.55 2.79
C ASN A 104 18.67 -1.74 1.80
N GLY A 105 19.61 -2.44 1.16
CA GLY A 105 20.42 -1.86 0.09
C GLY A 105 21.69 -1.18 0.56
N LEU A 106 22.35 -0.53 -0.38
CA LEU A 106 23.61 0.19 -0.19
C LEU A 106 23.41 1.71 -0.24
N GLY A 107 24.40 2.47 0.22
CA GLY A 107 24.42 3.93 0.22
C GLY A 107 23.78 4.58 1.45
N ASN A 108 22.98 3.83 2.21
CA ASN A 108 22.29 4.39 3.39
C ASN A 108 23.26 4.74 4.52
N LEU A 109 24.22 3.85 4.83
CA LEU A 109 25.16 4.07 5.93
C LEU A 109 26.11 5.21 5.62
N GLU A 110 26.54 5.32 4.36
CA GLU A 110 27.37 6.41 3.86
C GLU A 110 26.68 7.76 4.07
N VAL A 111 25.43 7.89 3.64
CA VAL A 111 24.63 9.12 3.80
C VAL A 111 24.42 9.48 5.27
N ILE A 112 24.20 8.48 6.13
CA ILE A 112 24.06 8.70 7.57
C ILE A 112 25.41 9.16 8.16
N ALA A 113 26.51 8.48 7.84
CA ALA A 113 27.85 8.79 8.32
C ALA A 113 28.31 10.19 7.89
N GLU A 114 28.01 10.63 6.66
CA GLU A 114 28.23 12.00 6.19
C GLU A 114 27.55 13.05 7.09
N THR A 115 26.42 12.70 7.71
CA THR A 115 25.60 13.63 8.49
C THR A 115 25.99 13.67 9.97
N VAL A 116 26.28 12.50 10.57
CA VAL A 116 26.43 12.34 12.02
C VAL A 116 27.82 11.87 12.47
N GLY A 117 28.73 11.62 11.52
CA GLY A 117 30.06 11.08 11.77
C GLY A 117 30.06 9.53 11.78
N PRO A 118 31.05 8.88 11.14
CA PRO A 118 31.11 7.42 11.03
C PRO A 118 31.19 6.70 12.39
N GLU A 119 31.74 7.36 13.41
CA GLU A 119 31.92 6.82 14.77
C GLU A 119 30.61 6.55 15.51
N ARG A 120 29.50 7.18 15.08
CA ARG A 120 28.16 7.02 15.67
C ARG A 120 27.29 6.02 14.91
N VAL A 121 27.72 5.55 13.74
CA VAL A 121 26.87 4.76 12.84
C VAL A 121 27.03 3.27 13.07
N ILE A 122 25.90 2.61 13.28
CA ILE A 122 25.75 1.16 13.28
C ILE A 122 24.93 0.78 12.05
N GLY A 123 25.43 -0.16 11.27
CA GLY A 123 24.64 -0.85 10.26
C GLY A 123 23.93 -2.06 10.83
N GLY A 124 22.75 -2.38 10.30
CA GLY A 124 21.96 -3.52 10.71
C GLY A 124 21.36 -4.26 9.53
N ILE A 125 21.44 -5.59 9.56
CA ILE A 125 20.60 -6.45 8.74
C ILE A 125 19.58 -7.14 9.64
N THR A 126 18.34 -7.18 9.18
CA THR A 126 17.27 -7.88 9.88
C THR A 126 16.62 -8.94 9.02
N ALA A 127 16.25 -10.06 9.65
CA ALA A 127 15.39 -11.09 9.08
C ALA A 127 13.91 -10.87 9.40
N HIS A 128 13.56 -9.91 10.28
CA HIS A 128 12.17 -9.56 10.56
C HIS A 128 11.45 -9.17 9.26
N SER A 129 10.29 -9.78 9.03
CA SER A 129 9.43 -9.52 7.89
C SER A 129 8.00 -9.27 8.34
N GLY A 130 7.29 -8.43 7.60
CA GLY A 130 5.89 -8.15 7.85
C GLY A 130 5.18 -7.62 6.60
N MET A 131 3.86 -7.57 6.69
CA MET A 131 2.98 -7.01 5.67
C MET A 131 2.10 -5.93 6.30
N PRO A 132 1.96 -4.75 5.67
CA PRO A 132 0.99 -3.77 6.14
C PRO A 132 -0.44 -4.32 5.99
N VAL A 133 -1.24 -4.20 7.04
CA VAL A 133 -2.67 -4.57 7.03
C VAL A 133 -3.53 -3.32 6.96
N SER A 134 -3.17 -2.28 7.72
CA SER A 134 -3.82 -0.97 7.72
C SER A 134 -2.80 0.13 8.05
N MET A 135 -3.26 1.38 8.19
CA MET A 135 -2.39 2.51 8.57
C MET A 135 -1.75 2.38 9.95
N ASN A 136 -2.33 1.59 10.87
CA ASN A 136 -1.78 1.35 12.21
C ASN A 136 -1.58 -0.14 12.54
N GLU A 137 -1.61 -1.03 11.53
CA GLU A 137 -1.51 -2.46 11.75
C GLU A 137 -0.56 -3.14 10.77
N VAL A 138 0.30 -4.01 11.31
CA VAL A 138 1.23 -4.85 10.56
C VAL A 138 1.00 -6.31 10.93
N ARG A 139 0.99 -7.19 9.94
CA ARG A 139 1.09 -8.63 10.14
C ARG A 139 2.55 -9.03 10.16
N TYR A 140 3.03 -9.50 11.29
CA TYR A 140 4.37 -10.05 11.44
C TYR A 140 4.43 -11.46 10.86
N VAL A 141 5.44 -11.69 10.02
CA VAL A 141 5.64 -12.97 9.33
C VAL A 141 6.75 -13.79 9.99
N GLY A 142 7.70 -13.13 10.65
CA GLY A 142 8.92 -13.77 11.15
C GLY A 142 10.10 -13.62 10.20
N GLY A 143 11.20 -14.31 10.55
CA GLY A 143 12.45 -14.33 9.80
C GLY A 143 13.17 -15.66 9.96
N LEU A 144 14.06 -15.99 9.03
CA LEU A 144 14.94 -17.16 9.13
C LEU A 144 16.35 -16.70 9.49
N GLY A 145 16.97 -17.40 10.45
CA GLY A 145 18.31 -17.06 10.93
C GLY A 145 18.29 -15.95 11.99
N PRO A 146 19.44 -15.29 12.24
CA PRO A 146 19.53 -14.22 13.24
C PRO A 146 18.58 -13.07 12.90
N LEU A 147 17.71 -12.70 13.84
CA LEU A 147 16.67 -11.69 13.57
C LEU A 147 17.24 -10.28 13.40
N LEU A 148 18.33 -9.97 14.10
CA LEU A 148 19.06 -8.72 13.97
C LEU A 148 20.57 -8.96 14.06
N VAL A 149 21.31 -8.64 13.00
CA VAL A 149 22.78 -8.58 13.01
C VAL A 149 23.19 -7.13 12.90
N ILE A 150 24.01 -6.63 13.82
CA ILE A 150 24.46 -5.23 13.85
C ILE A 150 25.97 -5.11 13.99
N GLY A 151 26.53 -4.04 13.43
CA GLY A 151 27.96 -3.76 13.57
C GLY A 151 28.30 -2.30 13.30
N PRO A 152 29.40 -1.79 13.87
CA PRO A 152 29.88 -0.44 13.61
C PRO A 152 30.20 -0.28 12.11
N TYR A 153 29.81 0.85 11.52
CA TYR A 153 29.98 1.12 10.09
C TYR A 153 31.44 1.03 9.62
N ASP A 154 32.37 1.50 10.45
CA ASP A 154 33.81 1.50 10.18
C ASP A 154 34.54 0.27 10.76
N GLY A 155 33.80 -0.71 11.29
CA GLY A 155 34.36 -1.93 11.89
C GLY A 155 35.03 -1.74 13.25
N VAL A 156 35.00 -0.53 13.84
CA VAL A 156 35.65 -0.25 15.13
C VAL A 156 34.61 -0.31 16.26
N SER A 157 34.77 -1.29 17.15
CA SER A 157 33.95 -1.40 18.37
C SER A 157 34.23 -0.21 19.30
N ARG A 158 33.15 0.41 19.78
CA ARG A 158 33.18 1.57 20.69
C ARG A 158 32.21 1.34 21.84
N PRO A 159 32.40 2.04 22.99
CA PRO A 159 31.51 1.88 24.15
C PRO A 159 30.03 2.08 23.85
N GLY A 160 29.68 3.00 22.93
CA GLY A 160 28.30 3.18 22.46
C GLY A 160 27.72 1.93 21.81
N PHE A 161 28.43 1.32 20.85
CA PHE A 161 28.03 0.07 20.20
C PHE A 161 27.90 -1.08 21.19
N GLU A 162 28.91 -1.27 22.05
CA GLU A 162 28.93 -2.32 23.07
C GLU A 162 27.77 -2.19 24.05
N ASN A 163 27.44 -0.95 24.46
CA ASN A 163 26.30 -0.69 25.33
C ASN A 163 24.97 -1.01 24.63
N ILE A 164 24.79 -0.68 23.35
CA ILE A 164 23.57 -1.04 22.60
C ILE A 164 23.42 -2.57 22.53
N VAL A 165 24.47 -3.29 22.12
CA VAL A 165 24.46 -4.76 22.04
C VAL A 165 24.07 -5.37 23.39
N ARG A 166 24.75 -4.96 24.46
CA ARG A 166 24.49 -5.44 25.82
C ARG A 166 23.05 -5.16 26.24
N ARG A 167 22.54 -3.94 26.05
CA ARG A 167 21.17 -3.55 26.44
C ARG A 167 20.12 -4.36 25.69
N PHE A 168 20.33 -4.66 24.41
CA PHE A 168 19.42 -5.49 23.62
C PHE A 168 19.45 -6.96 24.09
N GLN A 169 20.64 -7.51 24.37
CA GLN A 169 20.77 -8.89 24.85
C GLN A 169 20.24 -9.07 26.27
N ASP A 170 20.44 -8.10 27.17
CA ASP A 170 19.96 -8.12 28.56
C ASP A 170 18.43 -8.27 28.65
N VAL A 171 17.69 -7.78 27.65
CA VAL A 171 16.22 -7.90 27.55
C VAL A 171 15.76 -9.05 26.65
N GLY A 172 16.69 -9.88 26.19
CA GLY A 172 16.42 -11.07 25.38
C GLY A 172 16.02 -10.79 23.93
N LEU A 173 16.46 -9.69 23.34
CA LEU A 173 16.36 -9.52 21.88
C LEU A 173 17.41 -10.40 21.19
N ASP A 174 17.00 -11.04 20.09
CA ASP A 174 17.87 -11.84 19.25
C ASP A 174 18.78 -10.95 18.39
N VAL A 175 19.87 -10.49 19.00
CA VAL A 175 20.85 -9.60 18.39
C VAL A 175 22.24 -10.23 18.33
N HIS A 176 22.86 -10.15 17.16
CA HIS A 176 24.17 -10.72 16.87
C HIS A 176 25.14 -9.61 16.44
N PRO A 177 26.17 -9.29 17.25
CA PRO A 177 27.17 -8.31 16.88
C PRO A 177 28.12 -8.86 15.82
N THR A 178 28.56 -8.00 14.90
CA THR A 178 29.65 -8.26 13.94
C THR A 178 30.55 -7.03 13.83
N LEU A 179 31.82 -7.22 13.52
CA LEU A 179 32.72 -6.13 13.12
C LEU A 179 32.79 -5.95 11.60
N ASP A 180 32.28 -6.91 10.83
CA ASP A 180 32.13 -6.81 9.39
C ASP A 180 30.65 -6.71 9.02
N ILE A 181 30.08 -5.52 9.25
CA ILE A 181 28.69 -5.25 8.88
C ILE A 181 28.52 -5.09 7.36
N ASN A 182 29.57 -4.62 6.67
CA ASN A 182 29.54 -4.45 5.22
C ASN A 182 29.42 -5.81 4.52
N GLY A 183 30.24 -6.81 4.89
CA GLY A 183 30.10 -8.16 4.37
C GLY A 183 28.70 -8.75 4.60
N ALA A 184 28.12 -8.52 5.78
CA ALA A 184 26.77 -8.95 6.11
C ALA A 184 25.68 -8.29 5.23
N ILE A 185 25.80 -6.98 4.96
CA ILE A 185 24.90 -6.25 4.07
C ILE A 185 25.00 -6.78 2.63
N TRP A 186 26.21 -6.97 2.12
CA TRP A 186 26.43 -7.50 0.77
C TRP A 186 25.92 -8.94 0.61
N LYS A 187 26.08 -9.78 1.64
CA LYS A 187 25.49 -11.11 1.69
C LYS A 187 23.96 -11.09 1.65
N LYS A 188 23.31 -10.13 2.30
CA LYS A 188 21.85 -9.97 2.18
C LYS A 188 21.44 -9.39 0.83
N LEU A 189 22.26 -8.51 0.28
CA LEU A 189 21.97 -7.77 -0.95
C LEU A 189 21.77 -8.68 -2.15
N ILE A 190 22.53 -9.77 -2.26
CA ILE A 190 22.45 -10.70 -3.39
C ILE A 190 21.04 -11.24 -3.61
N ALA A 191 20.31 -11.61 -2.54
CA ALA A 191 18.95 -12.11 -2.63
C ALA A 191 17.98 -10.99 -3.03
N ASN A 192 18.14 -9.79 -2.45
CA ASN A 192 17.29 -8.64 -2.76
C ASN A 192 17.45 -8.21 -4.23
N VAL A 193 18.69 -8.06 -4.71
CA VAL A 193 19.01 -7.60 -6.07
C VAL A 193 18.57 -8.62 -7.12
N SER A 194 18.75 -9.92 -6.86
CA SER A 194 18.40 -10.96 -7.82
C SER A 194 16.91 -11.30 -7.84
N SER A 195 16.20 -11.17 -6.71
CA SER A 195 14.86 -11.71 -6.55
C SER A 195 13.76 -10.65 -6.44
N ASN A 196 14.00 -9.53 -5.73
CA ASN A 196 12.93 -8.56 -5.47
C ASN A 196 12.45 -7.88 -6.76
N VAL A 197 13.38 -7.51 -7.65
CA VAL A 197 13.05 -6.89 -8.94
C VAL A 197 12.33 -7.87 -9.87
N VAL A 198 12.69 -9.16 -9.83
CA VAL A 198 12.01 -10.20 -10.63
C VAL A 198 10.58 -10.39 -10.14
N ALA A 199 10.38 -10.48 -8.82
CA ALA A 199 9.05 -10.53 -8.23
C ALA A 199 8.21 -9.31 -8.62
N ALA A 200 8.80 -8.11 -8.52
CA ALA A 200 8.13 -6.85 -8.85
C ALA A 200 7.72 -6.74 -10.32
N LEU A 201 8.58 -7.17 -11.26
CA LEU A 201 8.30 -7.13 -12.69
C LEU A 201 7.27 -8.17 -13.13
N THR A 202 7.26 -9.35 -12.49
CA THR A 202 6.43 -10.49 -12.92
C THR A 202 5.14 -10.67 -12.12
N GLY A 203 5.06 -10.11 -10.91
CA GLY A 203 3.99 -10.38 -9.96
C GLY A 203 4.11 -11.76 -9.26
N LEU A 204 5.18 -12.52 -9.51
CA LEU A 204 5.33 -13.87 -8.98
C LEU A 204 5.90 -13.87 -7.56
N THR A 205 5.39 -14.78 -6.74
CA THR A 205 5.93 -15.09 -5.41
C THR A 205 7.13 -16.03 -5.52
N GLY A 206 7.92 -16.13 -4.45
CA GLY A 206 9.08 -17.03 -4.39
C GLY A 206 8.71 -18.50 -4.60
N GLY A 207 7.53 -18.92 -4.16
CA GLY A 207 7.01 -20.28 -4.33
C GLY A 207 6.79 -20.71 -5.78
N ILE A 208 6.63 -19.73 -6.69
CA ILE A 208 6.39 -19.95 -8.13
C ILE A 208 7.65 -19.60 -8.93
N ALA A 209 8.25 -18.43 -8.70
CA ALA A 209 9.34 -17.89 -9.50
C ALA A 209 10.59 -18.79 -9.51
N VAL A 210 10.90 -19.48 -8.41
CA VAL A 210 12.08 -20.37 -8.33
C VAL A 210 11.91 -21.69 -9.09
N LYS A 211 10.71 -21.99 -9.60
CA LYS A 211 10.38 -23.20 -10.37
C LYS A 211 10.19 -22.92 -11.86
N HIS A 212 10.18 -21.65 -12.25
CA HIS A 212 9.96 -21.22 -13.62
C HIS A 212 11.31 -20.91 -14.28
N GLU A 213 11.55 -21.46 -15.46
CA GLU A 213 12.88 -21.53 -16.07
C GLU A 213 13.46 -20.13 -16.37
N GLU A 214 12.65 -19.23 -16.92
CA GLU A 214 13.07 -17.89 -17.34
C GLU A 214 13.36 -16.99 -16.15
N THR A 215 12.60 -17.14 -15.06
CA THR A 215 12.82 -16.39 -13.82
C THR A 215 14.10 -16.87 -13.14
N VAL A 216 14.38 -18.18 -13.14
CA VAL A 216 15.65 -18.73 -12.65
C VAL A 216 16.85 -18.21 -13.46
N LYS A 217 16.72 -18.13 -14.80
CA LYS A 217 17.77 -17.57 -15.68
C LYS A 217 18.12 -16.13 -15.31
N ILE A 218 17.12 -15.24 -15.18
CA ILE A 218 17.37 -13.83 -14.84
C ILE A 218 17.86 -13.65 -13.40
N ILE A 219 17.34 -14.41 -12.42
CA ILE A 219 17.86 -14.42 -11.04
C ILE A 219 19.35 -14.79 -11.04
N GLY A 220 19.73 -15.81 -11.80
CA GLY A 220 21.13 -16.23 -11.95
C GLY A 220 22.01 -15.17 -12.58
N ALA A 221 21.52 -14.48 -13.61
CA ALA A 221 22.27 -13.41 -14.26
C ALA A 221 22.52 -12.22 -13.31
N LEU A 222 21.48 -11.75 -12.62
CA LEU A 222 21.55 -10.63 -11.68
C LEU A 222 22.47 -10.94 -10.49
N SER A 223 22.35 -12.14 -9.91
CA SER A 223 23.16 -12.56 -8.76
C SER A 223 24.64 -12.73 -9.10
N ARG A 224 24.98 -13.21 -10.31
CA ARG A 224 26.36 -13.33 -10.78
C ARG A 224 27.03 -11.98 -11.01
N GLU A 225 26.32 -11.01 -11.59
CA GLU A 225 26.85 -9.65 -11.75
C GLU A 225 27.17 -9.00 -10.41
N LEU A 226 26.25 -9.10 -9.44
CA LEU A 226 26.51 -8.62 -8.09
C LEU A 226 27.72 -9.32 -7.46
N ALA A 227 27.85 -10.64 -7.61
CA ALA A 227 28.98 -11.39 -7.07
C ALA A 227 30.32 -10.94 -7.66
N GLN A 228 30.38 -10.62 -8.95
CA GLN A 228 31.58 -10.06 -9.59
C GLN A 228 31.94 -8.70 -9.00
N VAL A 229 30.95 -7.81 -8.86
CA VAL A 229 31.15 -6.48 -8.24
C VAL A 229 31.61 -6.61 -6.79
N ALA A 230 30.99 -7.50 -6.00
CA ALA A 230 31.35 -7.72 -4.60
C ALA A 230 32.81 -8.18 -4.44
N ARG A 231 33.22 -9.20 -5.21
CA ARG A 231 34.61 -9.70 -5.19
C ARG A 231 35.62 -8.63 -5.58
N ALA A 232 35.31 -7.82 -6.59
CA ALA A 232 36.19 -6.73 -7.01
C ALA A 232 36.33 -5.60 -5.96
N LYS A 233 35.36 -5.48 -5.05
CA LYS A 233 35.45 -4.59 -3.86
C LYS A 233 36.19 -5.22 -2.68
N GLY A 234 36.72 -6.44 -2.84
CA GLY A 234 37.37 -7.18 -1.76
C GLY A 234 36.40 -7.77 -0.74
N ILE A 235 35.12 -7.86 -1.07
CA ILE A 235 34.09 -8.47 -0.22
C ILE A 235 33.91 -9.91 -0.69
N ASP A 236 34.19 -10.85 0.20
CA ASP A 236 34.14 -12.28 -0.12
C ASP A 236 33.48 -13.07 1.01
N PHE A 237 32.56 -13.96 0.63
CA PHE A 237 31.84 -14.84 1.53
C PHE A 237 31.35 -16.09 0.77
N PRO A 238 31.17 -17.25 1.44
CA PRO A 238 30.96 -18.53 0.76
C PRO A 238 29.80 -18.56 -0.25
N GLU A 239 28.73 -17.80 0.01
CA GLU A 239 27.58 -17.73 -0.89
C GLU A 239 27.88 -17.10 -2.26
N LEU A 240 29.03 -16.42 -2.44
CA LEU A 240 29.46 -15.92 -3.74
C LEU A 240 29.96 -17.02 -4.68
N ASP A 241 30.26 -18.21 -4.17
CA ASP A 241 30.70 -19.35 -4.99
C ASP A 241 29.52 -19.95 -5.79
N ASP A 242 28.32 -19.94 -5.21
CA ASP A 242 27.07 -20.28 -5.90
C ASP A 242 25.98 -19.24 -5.59
N PRO A 243 26.06 -18.05 -6.21
CA PRO A 243 25.15 -16.94 -5.93
C PRO A 243 23.71 -17.22 -6.38
N LEU A 244 23.55 -18.10 -7.37
CA LEU A 244 22.25 -18.55 -7.85
C LEU A 244 21.58 -19.46 -6.83
N ALA A 245 22.27 -20.51 -6.36
CA ALA A 245 21.69 -21.42 -5.38
C ALA A 245 21.29 -20.69 -4.09
N PHE A 246 22.12 -19.75 -3.64
CA PHE A 246 21.77 -18.90 -2.50
C PHE A 246 20.52 -18.05 -2.77
N SER A 247 20.44 -17.38 -3.91
CA SER A 247 19.28 -16.56 -4.29
C SER A 247 17.99 -17.38 -4.39
N LEU A 248 18.03 -18.55 -5.04
CA LEU A 248 16.87 -19.44 -5.14
C LEU A 248 16.42 -19.97 -3.79
N LYS A 249 17.36 -20.33 -2.91
CA LYS A 249 17.04 -20.78 -1.55
C LYS A 249 16.39 -19.64 -0.74
N ALA A 250 16.97 -18.45 -0.78
CA ALA A 250 16.46 -17.28 -0.06
C ALA A 250 15.05 -16.91 -0.56
N PHE A 251 14.87 -16.78 -1.87
CA PHE A 251 13.57 -16.41 -2.44
C PHE A 251 12.52 -17.52 -2.28
N GLY A 252 12.89 -18.78 -2.51
CA GLY A 252 11.99 -19.92 -2.31
C GLY A 252 11.51 -20.05 -0.86
N SER A 253 12.32 -19.64 0.12
CA SER A 253 11.94 -19.65 1.54
C SER A 253 10.78 -18.70 1.87
N THR A 254 10.53 -17.68 1.03
CA THR A 254 9.40 -16.77 1.22
C THR A 254 8.06 -17.40 0.84
N LYS A 255 8.07 -18.54 0.13
CA LYS A 255 6.86 -19.25 -0.33
C LYS A 255 5.90 -18.28 -1.03
N ASP A 256 4.64 -18.22 -0.60
CA ASP A 256 3.60 -17.37 -1.18
C ASP A 256 3.59 -15.94 -0.60
N ASN A 257 4.52 -15.61 0.30
CA ASN A 257 4.67 -14.24 0.77
C ASN A 257 5.21 -13.34 -0.33
N ARG A 258 4.59 -12.17 -0.46
CA ARG A 258 5.04 -11.10 -1.35
C ARG A 258 6.27 -10.43 -0.74
N VAL A 259 7.36 -10.36 -1.49
CA VAL A 259 8.56 -9.61 -1.08
C VAL A 259 8.33 -8.10 -1.14
N SER A 260 9.12 -7.32 -0.41
CA SER A 260 8.88 -5.88 -0.19
C SER A 260 8.69 -5.07 -1.47
N MET A 261 9.52 -5.31 -2.50
CA MET A 261 9.42 -4.57 -3.76
C MET A 261 8.14 -4.91 -4.54
N LEU A 262 7.68 -6.16 -4.48
CA LEU A 262 6.40 -6.56 -5.07
C LEU A 262 5.24 -5.88 -4.33
N GLN A 263 5.29 -5.82 -2.99
CA GLN A 263 4.28 -5.10 -2.20
C GLN A 263 4.25 -3.60 -2.54
N ASP A 264 5.41 -2.98 -2.81
CA ASP A 264 5.49 -1.57 -3.20
C ASP A 264 4.88 -1.35 -4.59
N VAL A 265 5.19 -2.22 -5.56
CA VAL A 265 4.61 -2.14 -6.90
C VAL A 265 3.10 -2.37 -6.91
N GLU A 266 2.60 -3.38 -6.20
CA GLU A 266 1.16 -3.66 -6.12
C GLU A 266 0.39 -2.51 -5.48
N ALA A 267 1.01 -1.82 -4.51
CA ALA A 267 0.42 -0.67 -3.84
C ALA A 267 0.73 0.68 -4.52
N GLY A 268 1.32 0.67 -5.72
CA GLY A 268 1.62 1.88 -6.47
C GLY A 268 2.69 2.80 -5.86
N ARG A 269 3.50 2.31 -4.92
CA ARG A 269 4.57 3.07 -4.26
C ARG A 269 5.89 3.02 -5.02
N PRO A 270 6.79 4.01 -4.83
CA PRO A 270 8.17 3.93 -5.29
C PRO A 270 8.91 2.73 -4.68
N THR A 271 9.74 2.09 -5.48
CA THR A 271 10.56 0.94 -5.09
C THR A 271 11.93 1.36 -4.57
N GLU A 272 12.67 0.40 -3.99
CA GLU A 272 14.06 0.59 -3.56
C GLU A 272 15.08 0.25 -4.67
N ILE A 273 14.68 0.26 -5.95
CA ILE A 273 15.57 -0.08 -7.08
C ILE A 273 16.87 0.73 -7.06
N GLY A 274 16.78 2.00 -6.64
CA GLY A 274 17.90 2.94 -6.50
C GLY A 274 18.94 2.55 -5.45
N ASN A 275 18.56 1.82 -4.41
CA ASN A 275 19.48 1.32 -3.36
C ASN A 275 19.89 -0.14 -3.57
N LEU A 276 19.31 -0.79 -4.58
CA LEU A 276 19.53 -2.20 -4.89
C LEU A 276 20.27 -2.31 -6.23
N ASN A 277 19.56 -2.59 -7.32
CA ASN A 277 20.16 -2.88 -8.62
C ASN A 277 20.93 -1.68 -9.20
N GLU A 278 20.42 -0.45 -9.07
CA GLU A 278 21.12 0.73 -9.61
C GLU A 278 22.45 1.00 -8.91
N VAL A 279 22.59 0.66 -7.62
CA VAL A 279 23.89 0.74 -6.94
C VAL A 279 24.87 -0.27 -7.52
N ILE A 280 24.42 -1.50 -7.82
CA ILE A 280 25.29 -2.49 -8.47
C ILE A 280 25.75 -2.00 -9.84
N VAL A 281 24.88 -1.33 -10.61
CA VAL A 281 25.26 -0.70 -11.88
C VAL A 281 26.29 0.41 -11.68
N SER A 282 26.08 1.27 -10.68
CA SER A 282 27.02 2.35 -10.34
C SER A 282 28.38 1.78 -9.94
N GLU A 283 28.42 0.79 -9.06
CA GLU A 283 29.67 0.15 -8.61
C GLU A 283 30.36 -0.62 -9.73
N GLY A 284 29.59 -1.33 -10.58
CA GLY A 284 30.11 -1.98 -11.78
C GLY A 284 30.82 -0.99 -12.70
N ARG A 285 30.19 0.15 -13.00
CA ARG A 285 30.82 1.23 -13.80
C ARG A 285 32.09 1.78 -13.16
N ARG A 286 32.14 1.95 -11.83
CA ARG A 286 33.34 2.42 -11.11
C ARG A 286 34.51 1.45 -11.17
N LEU A 287 34.21 0.15 -11.28
CA LEU A 287 35.19 -0.94 -11.28
C LEU A 287 35.45 -1.52 -12.67
N ASP A 288 34.85 -0.93 -13.72
CA ASP A 288 34.90 -1.44 -15.10
C ASP A 288 34.39 -2.89 -15.24
N ILE A 289 33.32 -3.22 -14.51
CA ILE A 289 32.65 -4.52 -14.53
C ILE A 289 31.28 -4.37 -15.19
N PRO A 290 31.01 -5.06 -16.31
CA PRO A 290 29.71 -5.03 -16.95
C PRO A 290 28.59 -5.58 -16.05
N THR A 291 27.52 -4.80 -15.91
CA THR A 291 26.30 -5.21 -15.20
C THR A 291 25.03 -5.04 -16.06
N PRO A 292 25.01 -5.55 -17.31
CA PRO A 292 23.92 -5.30 -18.25
C PRO A 292 22.54 -5.78 -17.78
N TYR A 293 22.46 -6.89 -17.03
CA TYR A 293 21.18 -7.40 -16.55
C TYR A 293 20.63 -6.54 -15.42
N ASN A 294 21.46 -6.14 -14.45
CA ASN A 294 21.05 -5.21 -13.40
C ASN A 294 20.63 -3.85 -13.98
N GLU A 295 21.30 -3.38 -15.02
CA GLU A 295 20.94 -2.16 -15.73
C GLU A 295 19.58 -2.29 -16.43
N ALA A 296 19.37 -3.35 -17.21
CA ALA A 296 18.13 -3.58 -17.93
C ALA A 296 16.92 -3.70 -16.99
N VAL A 297 17.02 -4.46 -15.89
CA VAL A 297 15.90 -4.59 -14.93
C VAL A 297 15.66 -3.29 -14.17
N SER A 298 16.68 -2.46 -13.96
CA SER A 298 16.52 -1.14 -13.37
C SER A 298 15.69 -0.23 -14.28
N TRP A 299 15.95 -0.21 -15.58
CA TRP A 299 15.13 0.53 -16.55
C TRP A 299 13.67 0.06 -16.55
N LEU A 300 13.45 -1.25 -16.54
CA LEU A 300 12.10 -1.81 -16.49
C LEU A 300 11.38 -1.48 -15.19
N ALA A 301 12.08 -1.53 -14.05
CA ALA A 301 11.51 -1.16 -12.75
C ALA A 301 11.13 0.33 -12.70
N ARG A 302 11.94 1.23 -13.28
CA ARG A 302 11.59 2.66 -13.42
C ARG A 302 10.38 2.86 -14.33
N GLY A 303 10.29 2.12 -15.43
CA GLY A 303 9.10 2.13 -16.30
C GLY A 303 7.85 1.61 -15.58
N LEU A 304 8.00 0.62 -14.71
CA LEU A 304 6.94 0.08 -13.86
C LEU A 304 6.45 1.11 -12.83
N GLU A 305 7.36 1.84 -12.19
CA GLU A 305 7.03 2.96 -11.30
C GLU A 305 6.26 4.05 -12.06
N GLU A 306 6.70 4.41 -13.27
CA GLU A 306 6.02 5.40 -14.11
C GLU A 306 4.61 4.96 -14.49
N ARG A 307 4.46 3.69 -14.91
CA ARG A 307 3.13 3.10 -15.18
C ARG A 307 2.24 3.20 -13.95
N ASN A 308 2.74 2.91 -12.76
CA ASN A 308 1.96 2.97 -11.52
C ASN A 308 1.54 4.40 -11.16
N ARG A 309 2.42 5.39 -11.36
CA ARG A 309 2.05 6.82 -11.24
C ARG A 309 0.91 7.19 -12.19
N HIS A 310 0.92 6.66 -13.41
CA HIS A 310 -0.13 6.90 -14.41
C HIS A 310 -1.42 6.12 -14.12
N LYS A 311 -1.35 4.92 -13.53
CA LYS A 311 -2.55 4.19 -13.07
C LYS A 311 -3.29 4.97 -11.98
N LEU A 312 -2.56 5.59 -11.04
CA LEU A 312 -3.13 6.46 -10.02
C LEU A 312 -3.76 7.74 -10.61
N ALA A 313 -3.36 8.16 -11.80
CA ALA A 313 -3.99 9.28 -12.51
C ALA A 313 -5.31 8.90 -13.21
N VAL A 314 -5.64 7.59 -13.31
CA VAL A 314 -6.82 7.09 -14.04
C VAL A 314 -7.93 6.58 -13.10
N GLU A 315 -7.70 6.46 -11.79
CA GLU A 315 -8.74 6.08 -10.82
C GLU A 315 -8.85 7.06 -9.64
N GLU A 316 -9.56 8.15 -9.91
CA GLU A 316 -10.54 8.74 -8.98
C GLU A 316 -11.76 9.20 -9.82
N ILE A 317 -12.40 8.25 -10.53
CA ILE A 317 -13.80 8.44 -10.85
C ILE A 317 -14.52 8.30 -9.51
N ALA A 318 -14.75 9.44 -8.87
CA ALA A 318 -15.34 9.60 -7.56
C ALA A 318 -16.33 8.47 -7.22
N SER A 319 -16.04 7.74 -6.14
CA SER A 319 -17.09 7.10 -5.37
C SER A 319 -18.21 8.12 -5.17
N GLU A 320 -19.47 7.74 -5.38
CA GLU A 320 -20.70 8.54 -5.18
C GLU A 320 -20.45 9.98 -4.67
N PRO A 321 -20.71 11.04 -5.46
CA PRO A 321 -20.31 12.40 -5.12
C PRO A 321 -20.67 12.75 -3.68
N ASP A 322 -19.74 13.34 -2.91
CA ASP A 322 -19.99 13.80 -1.52
C ASP A 322 -21.33 14.55 -1.40
N ALA A 323 -21.72 15.28 -2.45
CA ALA A 323 -23.01 15.95 -2.59
C ALA A 323 -24.24 15.04 -2.37
N VAL A 324 -24.24 13.79 -2.85
CA VAL A 324 -25.35 12.84 -2.65
C VAL A 324 -25.42 12.43 -1.18
N ARG A 325 -24.29 12.02 -0.60
CA ARG A 325 -24.21 11.60 0.81
C ARG A 325 -24.54 12.74 1.77
N ASP A 326 -24.06 13.94 1.46
CA ASP A 326 -24.35 15.14 2.24
C ASP A 326 -25.82 15.55 2.15
N ALA A 327 -26.42 15.47 0.95
CA ALA A 327 -27.85 15.76 0.78
C ALA A 327 -28.72 14.75 1.55
N ILE A 328 -28.37 13.46 1.52
CA ILE A 328 -29.06 12.41 2.29
C ILE A 328 -28.95 12.70 3.79
N LYS A 329 -27.74 12.93 4.30
CA LYS A 329 -27.50 13.24 5.73
C LYS A 329 -28.23 14.49 6.21
N LYS A 330 -28.43 15.47 5.33
CA LYS A 330 -29.13 16.73 5.63
C LYS A 330 -30.64 16.65 5.35
N GLU A 331 -31.13 15.51 4.85
CA GLU A 331 -32.51 15.32 4.40
C GLU A 331 -32.95 16.39 3.36
N ASP A 332 -32.01 16.87 2.54
CA ASP A 332 -32.22 17.92 1.54
C ASP A 332 -32.58 17.28 0.18
N LEU A 333 -33.88 17.02 -0.02
CA LEU A 333 -34.39 16.42 -1.26
C LEU A 333 -34.07 17.25 -2.52
N PRO A 334 -34.19 18.60 -2.52
CA PRO A 334 -33.74 19.41 -3.65
C PRO A 334 -32.25 19.24 -3.98
N ALA A 335 -31.37 19.18 -2.99
CA ALA A 335 -29.95 18.94 -3.21
C ALA A 335 -29.69 17.51 -3.71
N LEU A 336 -30.37 16.51 -3.14
CA LEU A 336 -30.26 15.12 -3.57
C LEU A 336 -30.69 14.97 -5.03
N ARG A 337 -31.83 15.55 -5.41
CA ARG A 337 -32.29 15.59 -6.80
C ARG A 337 -31.23 16.18 -7.73
N ARG A 338 -30.69 17.37 -7.40
CA ARG A 338 -29.65 18.02 -8.22
C ARG A 338 -28.41 17.14 -8.36
N ALA A 339 -27.92 16.58 -7.27
CA ALA A 339 -26.73 15.73 -7.26
C ALA A 339 -26.93 14.46 -8.13
N LEU A 340 -28.12 13.87 -8.11
CA LEU A 340 -28.45 12.72 -8.95
C LEU A 340 -28.58 13.09 -10.44
N GLU A 341 -29.22 14.22 -10.77
CA GLU A 341 -29.29 14.73 -12.16
C GLU A 341 -27.92 15.13 -12.73
N ASP A 342 -27.00 15.57 -11.87
CA ASP A 342 -25.63 15.96 -12.24
C ASP A 342 -24.66 14.76 -12.34
N SER A 343 -25.12 13.55 -12.01
CA SER A 343 -24.31 12.34 -12.20
C SER A 343 -23.90 12.18 -13.68
N PRO A 344 -22.69 11.66 -13.98
CA PRO A 344 -22.20 11.58 -15.36
C PRO A 344 -23.16 10.86 -16.31
N LEU A 345 -23.77 9.77 -15.84
CA LEU A 345 -24.66 8.95 -16.64
C LEU A 345 -26.05 9.60 -16.82
N ALA A 346 -26.59 10.24 -15.78
CA ALA A 346 -27.83 11.01 -15.91
C ALA A 346 -27.68 12.20 -16.87
N ARG A 347 -26.53 12.90 -16.83
CA ARG A 347 -26.21 13.96 -17.79
C ARG A 347 -26.08 13.44 -19.21
N ALA A 348 -25.35 12.34 -19.41
CA ALA A 348 -25.16 11.72 -20.73
C ALA A 348 -26.49 11.32 -21.37
N LEU A 349 -27.43 10.79 -20.57
CA LEU A 349 -28.75 10.37 -21.03
C LEU A 349 -29.84 11.46 -20.90
N SER A 350 -29.49 12.65 -20.40
CA SER A 350 -30.43 13.74 -20.13
C SER A 350 -31.63 13.32 -19.25
N ILE A 351 -31.40 12.44 -18.27
CA ILE A 351 -32.42 11.98 -17.33
C ILE A 351 -32.83 13.15 -16.42
N LYS A 352 -34.14 13.34 -16.23
CA LYS A 352 -34.70 14.38 -15.36
C LYS A 352 -35.77 13.84 -14.44
N TYR A 353 -35.71 14.20 -13.17
CA TYR A 353 -36.77 13.86 -12.21
C TYR A 353 -37.96 14.81 -12.39
N THR A 354 -39.15 14.26 -12.56
CA THR A 354 -40.41 15.00 -12.68
C THR A 354 -41.17 15.05 -11.37
N GLU A 355 -40.98 14.06 -10.51
CA GLU A 355 -41.54 13.97 -9.16
C GLU A 355 -40.42 13.49 -8.22
N PHE A 356 -40.28 14.10 -7.04
CA PHE A 356 -39.22 13.75 -6.09
C PHE A 356 -39.71 13.97 -4.66
N GLU A 357 -40.46 13.01 -4.14
CA GLU A 357 -41.05 13.01 -2.81
C GLU A 357 -40.55 11.82 -2.00
N PRO A 358 -40.58 11.88 -0.65
CA PRO A 358 -40.25 10.74 0.19
C PRO A 358 -41.06 9.49 -0.18
N GLY A 359 -40.37 8.43 -0.58
CA GLY A 359 -40.99 7.15 -0.96
C GLY A 359 -41.64 7.12 -2.33
N ARG A 360 -41.57 8.20 -3.12
CA ARG A 360 -42.13 8.27 -4.47
C ARG A 360 -41.34 9.21 -5.38
N VAL A 361 -40.75 8.64 -6.44
CA VAL A 361 -39.93 9.40 -7.41
C VAL A 361 -40.33 9.03 -8.82
N ALA A 362 -40.44 10.03 -9.71
CA ALA A 362 -40.61 9.84 -11.13
C ALA A 362 -39.47 10.50 -11.91
N ALA A 363 -38.98 9.82 -12.94
CA ALA A 363 -37.95 10.34 -13.84
C ALA A 363 -38.28 10.05 -15.29
N ARG A 364 -37.73 10.86 -16.19
CA ARG A 364 -37.91 10.70 -17.63
C ARG A 364 -36.57 10.58 -18.34
N LEU A 365 -36.53 9.66 -19.30
CA LEU A 365 -35.47 9.52 -20.31
C LEU A 365 -36.02 10.08 -21.63
N PRO A 366 -35.53 11.25 -22.12
CA PRO A 366 -35.99 11.80 -23.38
C PRO A 366 -35.58 10.90 -24.56
N GLY A 367 -36.39 10.89 -25.62
CA GLY A 367 -36.00 10.25 -26.88
C GLY A 367 -34.79 10.95 -27.50
N GLY A 368 -33.95 10.20 -28.23
CA GLY A 368 -32.72 10.73 -28.81
C GLY A 368 -32.05 9.80 -29.82
N SER A 369 -31.24 10.38 -30.69
CA SER A 369 -30.53 9.66 -31.78
C SER A 369 -29.45 8.70 -31.29
N GLN A 370 -29.05 8.78 -30.01
CA GLN A 370 -28.05 7.92 -29.38
C GLN A 370 -28.66 6.71 -28.66
N LEU A 371 -30.00 6.67 -28.53
CA LEU A 371 -30.72 5.58 -27.87
C LEU A 371 -30.93 4.30 -28.70
N PRO A 372 -30.97 4.30 -30.05
CA PRO A 372 -31.19 3.08 -30.80
C PRO A 372 -30.10 2.02 -30.55
N ASN A 373 -30.51 0.78 -30.31
CA ASN A 373 -29.68 -0.41 -30.36
C ASN A 373 -29.54 -0.91 -31.81
N PHE A 374 -28.82 -2.02 -32.00
CA PHE A 374 -28.59 -2.63 -33.32
C PHE A 374 -29.86 -3.13 -34.04
N LEU A 375 -31.02 -3.12 -33.37
CA LEU A 375 -32.34 -3.45 -33.92
C LEU A 375 -33.24 -2.22 -34.10
N GLY A 376 -32.75 -1.01 -33.80
CA GLY A 376 -33.52 0.24 -33.92
C GLY A 376 -34.46 0.56 -32.76
N TYR A 377 -34.40 -0.18 -31.65
CA TYR A 377 -35.17 0.10 -30.42
C TYR A 377 -34.30 0.80 -29.37
N THR A 378 -34.90 1.41 -28.36
CA THR A 378 -34.17 1.99 -27.23
C THR A 378 -33.27 0.93 -26.58
N HIS A 379 -32.00 1.26 -26.39
CA HIS A 379 -31.01 0.40 -25.79
C HIS A 379 -31.45 -0.04 -24.39
N THR A 380 -31.41 -1.34 -24.10
CA THR A 380 -31.81 -1.89 -22.80
C THR A 380 -30.98 -1.33 -21.66
N GLY A 381 -29.69 -1.04 -21.91
CA GLY A 381 -28.83 -0.31 -20.98
C GLY A 381 -29.36 1.08 -20.59
N ALA A 382 -29.97 1.84 -21.52
CA ALA A 382 -30.54 3.15 -21.20
C ALA A 382 -31.83 3.03 -20.35
N LEU A 383 -32.66 2.01 -20.65
CA LEU A 383 -33.83 1.67 -19.83
C LEU A 383 -33.41 1.22 -18.43
N PHE A 384 -32.37 0.38 -18.33
CA PHE A 384 -31.78 -0.06 -17.07
C PHE A 384 -31.27 1.13 -16.26
N THR A 385 -30.52 2.05 -16.89
CA THR A 385 -30.03 3.25 -16.21
C THR A 385 -31.17 4.10 -15.68
N LEU A 386 -32.22 4.34 -16.45
CA LEU A 386 -33.38 5.08 -15.97
C LEU A 386 -34.01 4.39 -14.75
N ALA A 387 -34.17 3.07 -14.80
CA ALA A 387 -34.72 2.29 -13.69
C ALA A 387 -33.83 2.37 -12.44
N GLU A 388 -32.52 2.19 -12.61
CA GLU A 388 -31.51 2.24 -11.54
C GLU A 388 -31.47 3.61 -10.86
N GLN A 389 -31.40 4.69 -11.63
CA GLN A 389 -31.37 6.06 -11.11
C GLN A 389 -32.64 6.38 -10.31
N THR A 390 -33.81 6.01 -10.84
CA THR A 390 -35.10 6.26 -10.17
C THR A 390 -35.24 5.42 -8.90
N MET A 391 -34.70 4.19 -8.91
CA MET A 391 -34.66 3.29 -7.76
C MET A 391 -33.74 3.81 -6.65
N ALA A 392 -32.53 4.23 -6.99
CA ALA A 392 -31.60 4.86 -6.06
C ALA A 392 -32.21 6.14 -5.46
N ALA A 393 -32.83 6.98 -6.30
CA ALA A 393 -33.48 8.20 -5.85
C ALA A 393 -34.58 7.94 -4.82
N VAL A 394 -35.50 7.00 -5.09
CA VAL A 394 -36.63 6.75 -4.19
C VAL A 394 -36.18 6.12 -2.86
N ALA A 395 -35.16 5.28 -2.89
CA ALA A 395 -34.60 4.68 -1.69
C ALA A 395 -33.93 5.71 -0.77
N ASN A 396 -33.15 6.60 -1.39
CA ASN A 396 -32.44 7.66 -0.68
C ASN A 396 -33.36 8.83 -0.26
N SER A 397 -34.55 8.95 -0.86
CA SER A 397 -35.55 9.98 -0.49
C SER A 397 -36.09 9.86 0.95
N LEU A 398 -35.82 8.74 1.63
CA LEU A 398 -36.19 8.51 3.03
C LEU A 398 -35.07 8.90 4.03
N GLY A 399 -34.04 9.61 3.58
CA GLY A 399 -32.96 10.12 4.44
C GLY A 399 -31.91 9.08 4.83
N LEU A 400 -31.87 7.93 4.16
CA LEU A 400 -30.95 6.82 4.45
C LEU A 400 -30.22 6.41 3.17
N VAL A 401 -28.92 6.10 3.29
CA VAL A 401 -28.13 5.64 2.14
C VAL A 401 -28.64 4.26 1.73
N GLY A 402 -29.21 4.17 0.55
CA GLY A 402 -29.70 2.94 -0.04
C GLY A 402 -28.71 2.36 -1.04
N LEU A 403 -28.10 1.21 -0.69
CA LEU A 403 -27.38 0.37 -1.65
C LEU A 403 -28.28 -0.75 -2.22
N PRO A 404 -28.37 -0.92 -3.55
CA PRO A 404 -29.08 -2.04 -4.17
C PRO A 404 -28.40 -3.39 -3.89
N LEU A 405 -29.10 -4.36 -3.27
CA LEU A 405 -28.55 -5.72 -3.06
C LEU A 405 -28.94 -6.75 -4.13
N ASN A 406 -30.19 -6.75 -4.58
CA ASN A 406 -30.73 -7.62 -5.64
C ASN A 406 -31.88 -6.89 -6.35
N CYS A 407 -32.04 -7.11 -7.66
CA CYS A 407 -33.21 -6.68 -8.44
C CYS A 407 -33.61 -7.72 -9.47
N ASP A 408 -34.91 -7.95 -9.61
CA ASP A 408 -35.49 -8.65 -10.76
C ASP A 408 -36.09 -7.65 -11.74
N MET A 409 -35.70 -7.76 -13.00
CA MET A 409 -36.13 -6.87 -14.08
C MET A 409 -36.79 -7.64 -15.21
N GLN A 410 -37.96 -7.20 -15.63
CA GLN A 410 -38.70 -7.79 -16.74
C GLN A 410 -38.90 -6.74 -17.83
N PHE A 411 -38.37 -7.01 -19.03
CA PHE A 411 -38.65 -6.22 -20.23
C PHE A 411 -39.94 -6.74 -20.86
N LEU A 412 -40.96 -5.89 -20.92
CA LEU A 412 -42.31 -6.26 -21.35
C LEU A 412 -42.55 -5.91 -22.82
N LYS A 413 -41.96 -4.80 -23.28
CA LYS A 413 -42.10 -4.31 -24.65
C LYS A 413 -40.86 -3.52 -25.08
N ALA A 414 -40.54 -3.58 -26.37
CA ALA A 414 -39.48 -2.75 -26.94
C ALA A 414 -39.91 -1.28 -26.98
N ALA A 415 -39.03 -0.36 -26.55
CA ALA A 415 -39.33 1.06 -26.52
C ALA A 415 -38.79 1.78 -27.78
N ASP A 416 -39.55 2.74 -28.30
CA ASP A 416 -39.19 3.61 -29.42
C ASP A 416 -38.13 4.64 -28.98
N PRO A 417 -36.92 4.65 -29.59
CA PRO A 417 -35.82 5.53 -29.17
C PRO A 417 -36.09 7.01 -29.49
N THR A 418 -37.09 7.33 -30.30
CA THR A 418 -37.49 8.71 -30.62
C THR A 418 -38.48 9.29 -29.61
N ARG A 419 -38.94 8.48 -28.66
CA ARG A 419 -39.98 8.85 -27.70
C ARG A 419 -39.44 8.77 -26.28
N GLU A 420 -40.01 9.60 -25.41
CA GLU A 420 -39.67 9.60 -24.00
C GLU A 420 -40.14 8.29 -23.32
N VAL A 421 -39.36 7.84 -22.34
CA VAL A 421 -39.72 6.77 -21.40
C VAL A 421 -39.79 7.38 -20.01
N VAL A 422 -40.85 7.07 -19.26
CA VAL A 422 -41.07 7.57 -17.90
C VAL A 422 -40.94 6.40 -16.93
N ALA A 423 -40.09 6.54 -15.92
CA ALA A 423 -39.99 5.63 -14.79
C ALA A 423 -40.72 6.22 -13.57
N LEU A 424 -41.50 5.38 -12.90
CA LEU A 424 -42.13 5.69 -11.63
C LEU A 424 -41.70 4.67 -10.58
N ALA A 425 -40.99 5.14 -9.55
CA ALA A 425 -40.52 4.32 -8.44
C ALA A 425 -41.31 4.63 -7.16
N ARG A 426 -41.65 3.57 -6.42
CA ARG A 426 -42.38 3.67 -5.15
C ARG A 426 -41.78 2.75 -4.11
N VAL A 427 -41.69 3.21 -2.87
CA VAL A 427 -41.44 2.34 -1.72
C VAL A 427 -42.73 1.57 -1.42
N ILE A 428 -42.66 0.25 -1.48
CA ILE A 428 -43.78 -0.67 -1.21
C ILE A 428 -43.90 -0.89 0.30
N ASP A 429 -42.80 -1.24 0.94
CA ASP A 429 -42.72 -1.40 2.38
C ASP A 429 -41.31 -1.09 2.90
N THR A 430 -41.22 -0.94 4.23
CA THR A 430 -39.93 -0.91 4.90
C THR A 430 -39.95 -1.77 6.16
N GLN A 431 -38.92 -2.59 6.35
CA GLN A 431 -38.78 -3.52 7.48
C GLN A 431 -37.35 -3.53 7.99
N GLY A 432 -37.12 -3.06 9.22
CA GLY A 432 -35.79 -3.03 9.82
C GLY A 432 -34.83 -2.20 8.98
N ARG A 433 -33.76 -2.81 8.45
CA ARG A 433 -32.79 -2.16 7.56
C ARG A 433 -33.16 -2.23 6.08
N ILE A 434 -34.30 -2.82 5.72
CA ILE A 434 -34.69 -3.15 4.35
C ILE A 434 -35.83 -2.22 3.90
N ALA A 435 -35.76 -1.71 2.66
CA ALA A 435 -36.88 -1.07 1.98
C ALA A 435 -37.13 -1.79 0.66
N ARG A 436 -38.38 -2.20 0.39
CA ARG A 436 -38.77 -2.76 -0.91
C ARG A 436 -39.27 -1.67 -1.82
N VAL A 437 -38.76 -1.63 -3.04
CA VAL A 437 -39.10 -0.63 -4.06
C VAL A 437 -39.61 -1.34 -5.31
N SER A 438 -40.68 -0.81 -5.92
CA SER A 438 -41.05 -1.13 -7.29
C SER A 438 -40.70 0.01 -8.22
N VAL A 439 -40.34 -0.32 -9.46
CA VAL A 439 -40.17 0.66 -10.54
C VAL A 439 -40.93 0.19 -11.78
N GLU A 440 -41.76 1.07 -12.33
CA GLU A 440 -42.50 0.85 -13.57
C GLU A 440 -42.01 1.83 -14.63
N LEU A 441 -41.53 1.32 -15.76
CA LEU A 441 -41.17 2.13 -16.92
C LEU A 441 -42.30 2.03 -17.94
N THR A 442 -42.78 3.19 -18.39
CA THR A 442 -43.85 3.31 -19.37
C THR A 442 -43.44 4.18 -20.55
N GLN A 443 -43.99 3.89 -21.72
CA GLN A 443 -43.89 4.73 -22.90
C GLN A 443 -45.27 4.84 -23.56
N LYS A 444 -45.77 6.07 -23.71
CA LYS A 444 -47.15 6.35 -24.18
C LYS A 444 -48.25 5.62 -23.37
N GLY A 445 -48.03 5.42 -22.07
CA GLY A 445 -48.97 4.76 -21.18
C GLY A 445 -48.96 3.23 -21.24
N GLU A 446 -48.03 2.62 -21.97
CA GLU A 446 -47.82 1.18 -21.98
C GLU A 446 -46.56 0.80 -21.20
N ASP A 447 -46.61 -0.28 -20.43
CA ASP A 447 -45.47 -0.82 -19.70
C ASP A 447 -44.39 -1.33 -20.67
N VAL A 448 -43.16 -0.83 -20.52
CA VAL A 448 -41.98 -1.30 -21.26
C VAL A 448 -41.07 -2.15 -20.38
N MET A 449 -41.01 -1.88 -19.08
CA MET A 449 -40.18 -2.62 -18.13
C MET A 449 -40.70 -2.49 -16.70
N ARG A 450 -40.51 -3.54 -15.89
CA ARG A 450 -40.85 -3.55 -14.45
C ARG A 450 -39.70 -4.08 -13.61
N VAL A 451 -39.51 -3.49 -12.42
CA VAL A 451 -38.56 -3.91 -11.39
C VAL A 451 -39.33 -4.18 -10.10
N THR A 452 -39.24 -5.41 -9.56
CA THR A 452 -40.25 -5.88 -8.60
C THR A 452 -39.81 -5.91 -7.13
N GLU A 453 -38.53 -6.13 -6.80
CA GLU A 453 -38.07 -6.17 -5.42
C GLU A 453 -36.61 -5.76 -5.28
N MET A 454 -36.30 -4.95 -4.25
CA MET A 454 -34.93 -4.63 -3.87
C MET A 454 -34.83 -4.48 -2.36
N VAL A 455 -33.65 -4.77 -1.82
CA VAL A 455 -33.31 -4.65 -0.39
C VAL A 455 -32.24 -3.58 -0.26
N PHE A 456 -32.56 -2.51 0.47
CA PHE A 456 -31.57 -1.53 0.91
C PHE A 456 -30.96 -1.93 2.26
N LEU A 457 -29.76 -1.44 2.57
CA LEU A 457 -29.08 -1.62 3.85
C LEU A 457 -29.08 -0.26 4.56
N ARG A 458 -30.03 -0.02 5.49
CA ARG A 458 -30.00 1.20 6.31
C ARG A 458 -28.76 1.20 7.20
N SER A 459 -27.84 2.15 7.04
CA SER A 459 -26.74 2.38 7.97
C SER A 459 -27.21 3.09 9.23
#